data_AF-A0A7Y4XB07-F1
#
_entry.id   AF-A0A7Y4XB07-F1
#
_cell.length_a   1.000
_cell.length_b   1.000
_cell.length_c   1.000
_cell.angle_alpha   90.00
_cell.angle_beta   90.00
_cell.angle_gamma   90.00
#
_symmetry.space_group_name_H-M   'P 1'
#
loop_
_entity.id
_entity.type
_entity.pdbx_description
1 polymer ?
#
loop_
_entity_poly.entity_id
_entity_poly.type
_entity_poly.pdbx_seq_one_letter_code
_entity_poly.pdbx_strand_id
1 'polypeptide(L)'
;MAKTDTSNNPAGATAKAEAIEKYLIKKEPYYVNIKDESSIFETAFQSKLPVMLKGPTGCGKTRFVEAMAYKLGRPLITVACHEDLSATDLVGRFLIE
;
A
#
# COMPACT_ATOMS: atom_id res chain seq x y z
N MET A 1 -46.74 15.63 -5.69
CA MET A 1 -46.57 14.48 -6.60
C MET A 1 -45.10 14.40 -6.94
N ALA A 2 -44.41 13.46 -6.30
CA ALA A 2 -42.95 13.34 -6.28
C ALA A 2 -42.39 12.69 -7.55
N LYS A 3 -41.27 13.21 -8.06
CA LYS A 3 -40.19 12.49 -8.75
C LYS A 3 -38.89 13.24 -8.44
N THR A 4 -38.25 12.89 -7.31
CA THR A 4 -37.07 12.01 -7.21
C THR A 4 -35.80 12.65 -7.78
N ASP A 5 -35.01 13.13 -6.84
CA ASP A 5 -33.70 13.72 -6.96
C ASP A 5 -32.71 12.79 -7.66
N THR A 6 -32.04 13.33 -8.67
CA THR A 6 -30.76 12.78 -9.12
C THR A 6 -29.70 13.22 -8.10
N SER A 7 -29.57 12.50 -6.99
CA SER A 7 -28.44 12.64 -6.08
C SER A 7 -27.39 11.57 -6.41
N ASN A 8 -26.49 11.94 -7.31
CA ASN A 8 -25.20 11.26 -7.49
C ASN A 8 -24.37 11.53 -6.23
N ASN A 9 -24.17 10.51 -5.38
CA ASN A 9 -23.52 10.65 -4.08
C ASN A 9 -21.98 10.65 -4.21
N PRO A 10 -21.26 11.77 -3.96
CA PRO A 10 -19.80 11.82 -4.03
C PRO A 10 -19.11 11.42 -2.71
N ALA A 11 -19.85 11.00 -1.66
CA ALA A 11 -19.31 10.79 -0.31
C ALA A 11 -18.45 9.51 -0.12
N GLY A 12 -18.52 8.54 -1.04
CA GLY A 12 -17.82 7.26 -0.89
C GLY A 12 -16.31 7.29 -1.16
N ALA A 13 -15.82 8.29 -1.90
CA ALA A 13 -14.39 8.40 -2.24
C ALA A 13 -13.57 8.97 -1.08
N THR A 14 -14.14 9.91 -0.32
CA THR A 14 -13.48 10.64 0.77
C THR A 14 -13.17 9.72 1.96
N ALA A 15 -14.12 8.86 2.34
CA ALA A 15 -13.92 7.90 3.44
C ALA A 15 -12.86 6.81 3.13
N LYS A 16 -12.73 6.41 1.85
CA LYS A 16 -11.67 5.48 1.42
C LYS A 16 -10.27 6.10 1.49
N ALA A 17 -10.15 7.37 1.14
CA ALA A 17 -8.89 8.09 1.22
C ALA A 17 -8.40 8.17 2.68
N GLU A 18 -9.28 8.55 3.61
CA GLU A 18 -8.99 8.59 5.06
C GLU A 18 -8.57 7.22 5.62
N ALA A 19 -9.21 6.13 5.16
CA ALA A 19 -8.89 4.78 5.61
C ALA A 19 -7.48 4.32 5.20
N ILE A 20 -6.93 4.85 4.10
CA ILE A 20 -5.60 4.52 3.60
C ILE A 20 -4.54 5.42 4.23
N GLU A 21 -4.86 6.67 4.57
CA GLU A 21 -3.93 7.63 5.18
C GLU A 21 -3.31 7.13 6.48
N LYS A 22 -4.01 6.26 7.23
CA LYS A 22 -3.45 5.63 8.44
C LYS A 22 -2.20 4.77 8.17
N TYR A 23 -2.00 4.33 6.92
CA TYR A 23 -0.83 3.55 6.50
C TYR A 23 0.31 4.42 5.94
N LEU A 24 0.19 5.75 6.00
CA LEU A 24 1.32 6.64 5.71
C LEU A 24 2.40 6.53 6.79
N ILE A 25 3.63 6.31 6.34
CA ILE A 25 4.79 6.32 7.21
C ILE A 25 5.15 7.80 7.47
N LYS A 26 4.97 8.25 8.72
CA LYS A 26 5.20 9.65 9.11
C LYS A 26 6.66 9.96 9.47
N LYS A 27 7.39 8.96 9.97
CA LYS A 27 8.77 9.10 10.42
C LYS A 27 9.69 8.35 9.46
N GLU A 28 10.75 9.01 9.02
CA GLU A 28 11.74 8.41 8.13
C GLU A 28 12.32 7.12 8.72
N PRO A 29 12.13 5.98 8.05
CA PRO A 29 12.76 4.72 8.43
C PRO A 29 14.26 4.78 8.15
N TYR A 30 15.09 4.44 9.15
CA TYR A 30 16.52 4.24 8.90
C TYR A 30 16.75 3.06 7.95
N TYR A 31 17.34 3.36 6.80
CA TYR A 31 17.80 2.40 5.78
C TYR A 31 19.03 2.96 5.08
N VAL A 32 20.03 2.11 4.80
CA VAL A 32 21.25 2.49 4.09
C VAL A 32 21.29 1.72 2.77
N ASN A 33 21.38 2.46 1.67
CA ASN A 33 21.56 1.86 0.35
C ASN A 33 22.93 1.20 0.25
N ILE A 34 22.94 -0.02 -0.27
CA ILE A 34 24.16 -0.78 -0.56
C ILE A 34 24.63 -0.48 -1.99
N LYS A 35 23.69 -0.37 -2.93
CA LYS A 35 23.95 -0.06 -4.35
C LYS A 35 22.88 0.93 -4.87
N ASP A 36 22.39 0.69 -6.07
CA ASP A 36 21.44 1.50 -6.83
C ASP A 36 19.98 1.07 -6.65
N GLU A 37 19.67 0.22 -5.67
CA GLU A 37 18.32 -0.34 -5.46
C GLU A 37 17.23 0.73 -5.31
N SER A 38 17.51 1.84 -4.62
CA SER A 38 16.57 2.96 -4.47
C SER A 38 16.18 3.56 -5.82
N SER A 39 17.16 3.77 -6.70
CA SER A 39 16.96 4.38 -8.04
C SER A 39 16.18 3.44 -8.96
N ILE A 40 16.53 2.15 -8.95
CA ILE A 40 15.83 1.12 -9.71
C ILE A 40 14.38 1.02 -9.24
N PHE A 41 14.13 1.04 -7.93
CA PHE A 41 12.79 0.98 -7.36
C PHE A 41 11.94 2.20 -7.74
N GLU A 42 12.50 3.40 -7.72
CA GLU A 42 11.82 4.62 -8.19
C GLU A 42 11.44 4.53 -9.66
N THR A 43 12.36 4.07 -10.51
CA THR A 43 12.10 3.89 -11.94
C THR A 43 10.99 2.86 -12.20
N ALA A 44 11.03 1.73 -11.48
CA ALA A 44 9.98 0.72 -11.54
C ALA A 44 8.62 1.28 -11.08
N PHE A 45 8.60 2.09 -10.01
CA PHE A 45 7.39 2.73 -9.51
C PHE A 45 6.78 3.73 -10.49
N GLN A 46 7.62 4.55 -11.14
CA GLN A 46 7.18 5.47 -12.20
C GLN A 46 6.59 4.70 -13.38
N SER A 47 7.20 3.57 -13.73
CA SER A 47 6.78 2.70 -14.83
C SER A 47 5.63 1.74 -14.46
N LYS A 48 5.13 1.78 -13.21
CA LYS A 48 4.08 0.88 -12.68
C LYS A 48 4.41 -0.60 -12.83
N LEU A 49 5.69 -0.94 -12.71
CA LEU A 49 6.16 -2.32 -12.77
C LEU A 49 6.08 -2.98 -11.38
N PRO A 50 5.53 -4.20 -11.26
CA PRO A 50 5.62 -4.99 -10.04
C PRO A 50 7.08 -5.30 -9.69
N VAL A 51 7.43 -5.20 -8.42
CA VAL A 51 8.80 -5.44 -7.93
C VAL A 51 8.82 -6.64 -6.99
N MET A 52 9.76 -7.57 -7.21
CA MET A 52 10.04 -8.69 -6.31
C MET A 52 11.43 -8.51 -5.68
N LEU A 53 11.48 -8.52 -4.34
CA LEU A 53 12.74 -8.41 -3.59
C LEU A 53 13.26 -9.79 -3.20
N LYS A 54 14.48 -10.12 -3.64
CA LYS A 54 15.15 -11.38 -3.33
C LYS A 54 16.32 -11.15 -2.38
N GLY A 55 16.50 -12.05 -1.41
CA GLY A 55 17.63 -12.05 -0.48
C GLY A 55 17.38 -12.90 0.76
N PRO A 56 18.41 -13.20 1.57
CA PRO A 56 18.28 -13.99 2.79
C PRO A 56 17.40 -13.28 3.84
N THR A 57 16.95 -13.99 4.86
CA THR A 57 16.24 -13.37 6.00
C THR A 57 17.15 -12.36 6.70
N GLY A 58 16.55 -11.30 7.27
CA GLY A 58 17.31 -10.28 8.00
C GLY A 58 18.13 -9.29 7.16
N CYS A 59 18.18 -9.40 5.82
CA CYS A 59 18.96 -8.47 4.98
C CYS A 59 18.27 -7.11 4.70
N GLY A 60 17.21 -6.76 5.43
CA GLY A 60 16.57 -5.44 5.33
C GLY A 60 15.53 -5.25 4.22
N LYS A 61 15.03 -6.31 3.56
CA LYS A 61 14.00 -6.18 2.49
C LYS A 61 12.75 -5.41 2.93
N THR A 62 12.18 -5.75 4.08
CA THR A 62 11.00 -5.05 4.63
C THR A 62 11.31 -3.59 4.90
N ARG A 63 12.47 -3.33 5.51
CA ARG A 63 12.92 -1.97 5.85
C ARG A 63 13.18 -1.11 4.61
N PHE A 64 13.68 -1.72 3.54
CA PHE A 64 13.84 -1.07 2.25
C PHE A 64 12.50 -0.58 1.69
N VAL A 65 11.48 -1.44 1.68
CA VAL A 65 10.13 -1.06 1.20
C VAL A 65 9.53 0.06 2.05
N GLU A 66 9.71 0.02 3.37
CA GLU A 66 9.31 1.11 4.27
C GLU A 66 10.00 2.44 3.91
N ALA A 67 11.31 2.42 3.71
CA ALA A 67 12.08 3.61 3.33
C ALA A 67 11.63 4.16 1.96
N MET A 68 11.38 3.28 0.98
CA MET A 68 10.87 3.70 -0.34
C MET A 68 9.45 4.24 -0.28
N ALA A 69 8.57 3.64 0.53
CA ALA A 69 7.21 4.14 0.72
C ALA A 69 7.21 5.53 1.37
N TYR A 70 8.05 5.76 2.38
CA TYR A 70 8.29 7.08 2.97
C TYR A 70 8.80 8.07 1.92
N LYS A 71 9.85 7.71 1.17
CA LYS A 71 10.46 8.57 0.15
C LYS A 71 9.48 8.95 -0.97
N LEU A 72 8.61 8.03 -1.36
CA LEU A 72 7.58 8.24 -2.39
C LEU A 72 6.31 8.94 -1.85
N GLY A 73 6.23 9.18 -0.53
CA GLY A 73 5.03 9.74 0.12
C GLY A 73 3.80 8.86 -0.06
N ARG A 74 3.97 7.53 -0.08
CA ARG A 74 2.90 6.56 -0.33
C ARG A 74 2.53 5.78 0.93
N PRO A 75 1.23 5.54 1.16
CA PRO A 75 0.79 4.58 2.17
C PRO A 75 1.33 3.18 1.88
N LEU A 76 1.82 2.47 2.90
CA LEU A 76 2.33 1.10 2.80
C LEU A 76 1.39 0.13 3.51
N ILE A 77 0.73 -0.73 2.73
CA ILE A 77 -0.06 -1.84 3.26
C ILE A 77 0.82 -3.10 3.22
N THR A 78 1.11 -3.66 4.39
CA THR A 78 1.87 -4.91 4.52
C THR A 78 0.93 -6.03 4.91
N VAL A 79 0.93 -7.12 4.13
CA VAL A 79 0.20 -8.35 4.45
C VAL A 79 1.22 -9.42 4.81
N ALA A 80 1.09 -10.00 6.01
CA ALA A 80 1.89 -11.13 6.43
C ALA A 80 1.29 -12.43 5.86
N CYS A 81 1.93 -12.98 4.83
CA CYS A 81 1.51 -14.25 4.23
C CYS A 81 1.84 -15.42 5.16
N HIS A 82 0.84 -16.25 5.42
CA HIS A 82 0.91 -17.47 6.21
C HIS A 82 0.03 -18.54 5.55
N GLU A 83 0.10 -19.78 6.04
CA GLU A 83 -0.55 -20.93 5.40
C GLU A 83 -2.08 -20.83 5.35
N ASP A 84 -2.70 -20.22 6.37
CA ASP A 84 -4.15 -20.01 6.43
C ASP A 84 -4.61 -18.76 5.66
N LEU A 85 -3.72 -18.01 5.02
CA LEU A 85 -4.08 -16.81 4.26
C LEU A 85 -4.79 -17.20 2.96
N SER A 86 -6.04 -16.75 2.81
CA SER A 86 -6.86 -17.03 1.63
C SER A 86 -7.00 -15.83 0.70
N ALA A 87 -7.43 -16.07 -0.54
CA ALA A 87 -7.70 -14.99 -1.50
C ALA A 87 -8.82 -14.04 -1.01
N THR A 88 -9.78 -14.55 -0.24
CA THR A 88 -10.88 -13.74 0.31
C THR A 88 -10.40 -12.72 1.34
N ASP A 89 -9.30 -12.98 2.03
CA ASP A 89 -8.72 -12.02 2.98
C ASP A 89 -8.12 -10.79 2.28
N LEU A 90 -7.67 -10.96 1.03
CA LEU A 90 -7.10 -9.86 0.23
C LEU A 90 -8.15 -9.03 -0.50
N VAL A 91 -9.23 -9.67 -0.97
CA VAL A 91 -10.28 -9.01 -1.75
C VAL A 91 -11.33 -8.34 -0.84
N GLY A 92 -11.60 -8.93 0.33
CA GLY A 92 -12.62 -8.49 1.27
C GLY A 92 -13.83 -9.43 1.30
N ARG A 93 -14.72 -9.21 2.29
CA ARG A 93 -15.90 -10.04 2.55
C ARG A 93 -17.16 -9.19 2.73
N PHE A 94 -18.31 -9.76 2.40
CA PHE A 94 -19.61 -9.14 2.66
C PHE A 94 -19.98 -9.27 4.14
N LEU A 95 -20.42 -8.17 4.75
CA LEU A 95 -20.95 -8.15 6.11
C LEU A 95 -22.46 -7.98 6.00
N ILE A 96 -23.22 -8.89 6.61
CA ILE A 96 -24.68 -8.77 6.73
C ILE A 96 -24.94 -8.17 8.12
N GLU A 97 -25.59 -7.02 8.15
CA GLU A 97 -26.20 -6.41 9.36
C GLU A 97 -27.70 -6.71 9.40
#